data_AF-A0A0D1ZUC1-F1
#
_entry.id   AF-A0A0D1ZUC1-F1
#
_cell.length_a   1.000
_cell.length_b   1.000
_cell.length_c   1.000
_cell.angle_alpha   90.00
_cell.angle_beta   90.00
_cell.angle_gamma   90.00
#
_symmetry.space_group_name_H-M   'P 1'
#
loop_
_entity.id
_entity.type
_entity.pdbx_description
1 polymer ?
#
loop_
_entity_poly.entity_id
_entity_poly.type
_entity_poly.pdbx_seq_one_letter_code
_entity_poly.pdbx_strand_id
1 'polypeptide(L)'
;MMLTRFIMYPHMFFASLIHPTESLFVPAFAVSWGTLLIDMTEFGSGRAGEWLNQTLLVLYWINVAFSFCLSLTVYLTLWSSQSFTLDRMTPIWIFPAYPLLIIGTHAGALSGKLSDPRQAIQVIVGGCTLQGIGFLVSLSIYSAYVYRLFSHKIPVESLRPGMFVSVGPSAFTVSGMLNCVMNLPGIIAKTPGSTFIGVPGELAAQILRVSVSWFSLWVWGLAWWFFFVSLASNIVCLREKHRVPFSMPWFSFVFPQTALTAATFAIANSFEIEALKIIGCVLTCLLVVVWLLVVGSMVKAIIDKQILWPEKGEDRTEGNFKPDKVMPPLVRISTGGLTFRGVRKNFDEDDTENRGN
;
A
#
# COMPACT_ATOMS: atom_id res chain seq x y z
N MET A 1 11.60 -0.23 -16.35
CA MET A 1 12.54 -1.05 -15.55
C MET A 1 11.98 -2.41 -15.16
N MET A 2 10.84 -2.52 -14.45
CA MET A 2 10.29 -3.85 -14.08
C MET A 2 9.99 -4.76 -15.28
N LEU A 3 9.37 -4.21 -16.34
CA LEU A 3 9.17 -4.95 -17.59
C LEU A 3 10.50 -5.45 -18.18
N THR A 4 11.53 -4.60 -18.20
CA THR A 4 12.86 -4.98 -18.66
C THR A 4 13.46 -6.12 -17.83
N ARG A 5 13.35 -6.06 -16.50
CA ARG A 5 13.81 -7.13 -15.59
C ARG A 5 13.14 -8.47 -15.89
N PHE A 6 11.82 -8.49 -16.08
CA PHE A 6 11.08 -9.73 -16.29
C PHE A 6 11.12 -10.24 -17.74
N ILE A 7 11.34 -9.37 -18.72
CA ILE A 7 11.61 -9.79 -20.11
C ILE A 7 13.01 -10.42 -20.21
N MET A 8 14.02 -9.81 -19.58
CA MET A 8 15.39 -10.32 -19.63
C MET A 8 15.62 -11.53 -18.70
N TYR A 9 14.96 -11.56 -17.54
CA TYR A 9 15.11 -12.59 -16.52
C TYR A 9 13.73 -13.06 -16.02
N PRO A 10 12.96 -13.80 -16.85
CA PRO A 10 11.57 -14.19 -16.52
C PRO A 10 11.46 -15.06 -15.26
N HIS A 11 12.50 -15.84 -14.93
CA HIS A 11 12.55 -16.63 -13.71
C HIS A 11 12.52 -15.77 -12.43
N MET A 12 13.02 -14.53 -12.49
CA MET A 12 13.00 -13.62 -11.34
C MET A 12 11.59 -13.19 -10.96
N PHE A 13 10.61 -13.27 -11.88
CA PHE A 13 9.23 -12.91 -11.57
C PHE A 13 8.65 -13.78 -10.45
N PHE A 14 8.73 -15.11 -10.60
CA PHE A 14 8.25 -16.04 -9.57
C PHE A 14 9.12 -16.02 -8.32
N ALA A 15 10.43 -15.80 -8.46
CA ALA A 15 11.33 -15.66 -7.33
C ALA A 15 10.91 -14.47 -6.44
N SER A 16 10.57 -13.32 -7.04
CA SER A 16 10.10 -12.13 -6.33
C SER A 16 8.78 -12.35 -5.58
N LEU A 17 7.87 -13.17 -6.12
CA LEU A 17 6.59 -13.47 -5.47
C LEU A 17 6.76 -14.35 -4.21
N ILE A 18 7.84 -15.12 -4.12
CA ILE A 18 8.12 -16.04 -3.00
C ILE A 18 9.17 -15.44 -2.05
N HIS A 19 9.83 -14.34 -2.42
CA HIS A 19 10.82 -13.70 -1.55
C HIS A 19 10.15 -13.10 -0.30
N PRO A 20 10.63 -13.37 0.93
CA PRO A 20 9.97 -12.96 2.17
C PRO A 20 9.79 -11.44 2.33
N THR A 21 10.67 -10.64 1.71
CA THR A 21 10.58 -9.17 1.75
C THR A 21 10.05 -8.55 0.47
N GLU A 22 10.36 -9.11 -0.72
CA GLU A 22 9.97 -8.50 -2.01
C GLU A 22 8.48 -8.75 -2.29
N SER A 23 7.97 -9.93 -1.90
CA SER A 23 6.57 -10.31 -2.07
C SER A 23 5.60 -9.34 -1.38
N LEU A 24 6.01 -8.79 -0.23
CA LEU A 24 5.24 -7.80 0.52
C LEU A 24 5.06 -6.48 -0.23
N PHE A 25 5.94 -6.17 -1.20
CA PHE A 25 5.89 -4.95 -2.02
C PHE A 25 5.31 -5.15 -3.42
N VAL A 26 5.09 -6.38 -3.88
CA VAL A 26 4.35 -6.67 -5.14
C VAL A 26 3.04 -5.88 -5.25
N PRO A 27 2.23 -5.72 -4.18
CA PRO A 27 1.02 -4.89 -4.19
C PRO A 27 1.25 -3.41 -4.53
N ALA A 28 2.48 -2.89 -4.45
CA ALA A 28 2.79 -1.50 -4.76
C ALA A 28 2.39 -1.13 -6.19
N PHE A 29 2.50 -2.08 -7.12
CA PHE A 29 2.07 -1.89 -8.50
C PHE A 29 0.56 -1.63 -8.59
N ALA A 30 -0.26 -2.46 -7.93
CA ALA A 30 -1.72 -2.31 -7.91
C ALA A 30 -2.14 -1.00 -7.22
N VAL A 31 -1.49 -0.65 -6.11
CA VAL A 31 -1.70 0.64 -5.42
C VAL A 31 -1.40 1.81 -6.36
N SER A 32 -0.26 1.76 -7.08
CA SER A 32 0.14 2.82 -8.01
C SER A 32 -0.84 2.94 -9.18
N TRP A 33 -1.26 1.82 -9.75
CA TRP A 33 -2.24 1.80 -10.84
C TRP A 33 -3.59 2.36 -10.38
N GLY A 34 -4.10 1.93 -9.23
CA GLY A 34 -5.33 2.46 -8.66
C GLY A 34 -5.25 3.96 -8.38
N THR A 35 -4.12 4.45 -7.87
CA THR A 35 -3.90 5.89 -7.64
C THR A 35 -3.92 6.68 -8.94
N LEU A 36 -3.29 6.17 -10.02
CA LEU A 36 -3.37 6.81 -11.33
C LEU A 36 -4.81 6.91 -11.85
N LEU A 37 -5.65 5.88 -11.64
CA LEU A 37 -7.05 5.92 -12.03
C LEU A 37 -7.86 6.94 -11.21
N ILE A 38 -7.53 7.10 -9.93
CA ILE A 38 -8.11 8.16 -9.07
C ILE A 38 -7.73 9.53 -9.63
N ASP A 39 -6.46 9.77 -9.93
CA ASP A 39 -6.00 11.05 -10.48
C ASP A 39 -6.64 11.37 -11.84
N MET A 40 -6.78 10.37 -12.71
CA MET A 40 -7.52 10.52 -13.97
C MET A 40 -8.98 10.90 -13.74
N THR A 41 -9.61 10.37 -12.68
CA THR A 41 -10.99 10.69 -12.30
C THR A 41 -11.09 12.13 -11.77
N GLU A 42 -10.20 12.53 -10.86
CA GLU A 42 -10.26 13.85 -10.23
C GLU A 42 -9.87 14.99 -11.18
N PHE A 43 -8.81 14.79 -11.98
CA PHE A 43 -8.26 15.85 -12.84
C PHE A 43 -8.75 15.78 -14.29
N GLY A 44 -9.22 14.61 -14.75
CA GLY A 44 -9.66 14.40 -16.14
C GLY A 44 -11.15 14.60 -16.37
N SER A 45 -12.00 14.24 -15.39
CA SER A 45 -13.45 14.39 -15.51
C SER A 45 -13.87 15.84 -15.74
N GLY A 46 -14.72 16.07 -16.75
CA GLY A 46 -15.16 17.41 -17.17
C GLY A 46 -14.21 18.15 -18.13
N ARG A 47 -13.00 17.63 -18.39
CA ARG A 47 -12.03 18.24 -19.33
C ARG A 47 -11.84 17.45 -20.62
N ALA A 48 -11.87 16.11 -20.57
CA ALA A 48 -11.63 15.24 -21.74
C ALA A 48 -12.92 14.81 -22.48
N GLY A 49 -14.06 14.81 -21.79
CA GLY A 49 -15.36 14.33 -22.30
C GLY A 49 -15.94 13.15 -21.50
N GLU A 50 -17.22 12.86 -21.68
CA GLU A 50 -17.95 11.83 -20.91
C GLU A 50 -17.43 10.39 -21.14
N TRP A 51 -16.81 10.13 -22.29
CA TRP A 51 -16.18 8.84 -22.61
C TRP A 51 -15.12 8.42 -21.57
N LEU A 52 -14.45 9.41 -20.95
CA LEU A 52 -13.43 9.15 -19.94
C LEU A 52 -14.06 8.53 -18.70
N ASN A 53 -15.19 9.07 -18.23
CA ASN A 53 -15.90 8.56 -17.05
C ASN A 53 -16.36 7.12 -17.26
N GLN A 54 -16.85 6.79 -18.46
CA GLN A 54 -17.26 5.43 -18.82
C GLN A 54 -16.06 4.48 -18.93
N THR A 55 -14.95 4.94 -19.49
CA THR A 55 -13.70 4.16 -19.54
C THR A 55 -13.16 3.88 -18.14
N LEU A 56 -13.17 4.88 -17.26
CA LEU A 56 -12.76 4.76 -15.87
C LEU A 56 -13.66 3.82 -15.07
N LEU A 57 -14.95 3.74 -15.39
CA LEU A 57 -15.86 2.74 -14.81
C LEU A 57 -15.44 1.31 -15.17
N VAL A 58 -15.10 1.05 -16.42
CA VAL A 58 -14.61 -0.27 -16.84
C VAL A 58 -13.28 -0.59 -16.15
N LEU A 59 -12.34 0.36 -16.17
CA LEU A 59 -11.03 0.20 -15.52
C LEU A 59 -11.16 0.03 -14.00
N TYR A 60 -12.14 0.67 -13.36
CA TYR A 60 -12.45 0.50 -11.94
C TYR A 60 -12.77 -0.97 -11.63
N TRP A 61 -13.67 -1.60 -12.37
CA TRP A 61 -14.03 -3.00 -12.12
C TRP A 61 -12.90 -3.98 -12.44
N ILE A 62 -12.08 -3.69 -13.45
CA ILE A 62 -10.85 -4.46 -13.71
C ILE A 62 -9.90 -4.32 -12.51
N ASN A 63 -9.71 -3.11 -12.01
CA ASN A 63 -8.86 -2.84 -10.84
C ASN A 63 -9.40 -3.53 -9.57
N VAL A 64 -10.73 -3.58 -9.37
CA VAL A 64 -11.39 -4.33 -8.29
C VAL A 64 -11.00 -5.80 -8.34
N ALA A 65 -11.21 -6.45 -9.49
CA ALA A 65 -10.91 -7.86 -9.67
C ALA A 65 -9.41 -8.14 -9.49
N PHE A 66 -8.56 -7.31 -10.09
CA PHE A 66 -7.11 -7.44 -10.00
C PHE A 66 -6.62 -7.26 -8.55
N SER A 67 -7.07 -6.22 -7.85
CA SER A 67 -6.69 -5.92 -6.47
C SER A 67 -7.12 -7.02 -5.51
N PHE A 68 -8.33 -7.56 -5.68
CA PHE A 68 -8.84 -8.67 -4.87
C PHE A 68 -8.03 -9.95 -5.08
N CYS A 69 -7.87 -10.37 -6.33
CA CYS A 69 -7.08 -11.55 -6.66
C CYS A 69 -5.62 -11.41 -6.19
N LEU A 70 -4.98 -10.26 -6.43
CA LEU A 70 -3.61 -10.02 -6.02
C LEU A 70 -3.45 -10.10 -4.49
N SER A 71 -4.35 -9.44 -3.74
CA SER A 71 -4.33 -9.47 -2.28
C SER A 71 -4.45 -10.89 -1.75
N LEU A 72 -5.43 -11.66 -2.26
CA LEU A 72 -5.66 -13.04 -1.86
C LEU A 72 -4.47 -13.94 -2.21
N THR A 73 -3.96 -13.84 -3.44
CA THR A 73 -2.80 -14.63 -3.89
C THR A 73 -1.58 -14.35 -3.02
N VAL A 74 -1.24 -13.07 -2.78
CA VAL A 74 -0.07 -12.72 -1.96
C VAL A 74 -0.22 -13.26 -0.54
N TYR A 75 -1.36 -13.06 0.13
CA TYR A 75 -1.55 -13.60 1.48
C TYR A 75 -1.49 -15.13 1.52
N LEU A 76 -2.15 -15.82 0.59
CA LEU A 76 -2.09 -17.29 0.53
C LEU A 76 -0.68 -17.81 0.27
N THR A 77 0.08 -17.16 -0.62
CA THR A 77 1.49 -17.50 -0.86
C THR A 77 2.34 -17.25 0.38
N LEU A 78 2.16 -16.11 1.05
CA LEU A 78 2.88 -15.79 2.29
C LEU A 78 2.64 -16.84 3.38
N TRP A 79 1.38 -17.20 3.62
CA TRP A 79 1.03 -18.21 4.64
C TRP A 79 1.46 -19.63 4.27
N SER A 80 1.56 -19.94 2.98
CA SER A 80 1.92 -21.29 2.52
C SER A 80 3.43 -21.51 2.34
N SER A 81 4.20 -20.43 2.11
CA SER A 81 5.62 -20.53 1.74
C SER A 81 6.58 -19.93 2.75
N GLN A 82 6.12 -19.02 3.62
CA GLN A 82 6.98 -18.27 4.52
C GLN A 82 6.63 -18.56 5.99
N SER A 83 7.67 -18.71 6.81
CA SER A 83 7.53 -18.73 8.27
C SER A 83 7.95 -17.38 8.81
N PHE A 84 6.98 -16.56 9.23
CA PHE A 84 7.28 -15.28 9.85
C PHE A 84 7.27 -15.40 11.38
N THR A 85 8.39 -15.04 11.99
CA THR A 85 8.49 -14.94 13.45
C THR A 85 7.99 -13.58 13.92
N LEU A 86 7.31 -13.56 15.08
CA LEU A 86 6.64 -12.37 15.61
C LEU A 86 7.62 -11.21 15.92
N ASP A 87 8.87 -11.51 16.25
CA ASP A 87 9.92 -10.52 16.53
C ASP A 87 10.20 -9.61 15.32
N ARG A 88 10.07 -10.15 14.10
CA ARG A 88 10.31 -9.46 12.83
C ARG A 88 9.06 -8.85 12.20
N MET A 89 7.90 -8.99 12.85
CA MET A 89 6.66 -8.42 12.36
C MET A 89 6.75 -6.88 12.30
N THR A 90 6.40 -6.33 11.14
CA THR A 90 6.27 -4.88 10.93
C THR A 90 4.91 -4.58 10.30
N PRO A 91 4.42 -3.33 10.37
CA PRO A 91 3.13 -2.95 9.77
C PRO A 91 3.05 -3.15 8.25
N ILE A 92 4.18 -3.39 7.59
CA ILE A 92 4.21 -3.63 6.15
C ILE A 92 3.47 -4.90 5.73
N TRP A 93 3.20 -5.82 6.66
CA TRP A 93 2.36 -6.98 6.39
C TRP A 93 0.93 -6.63 6.02
N ILE A 94 0.51 -5.38 6.26
CA ILE A 94 -0.78 -4.85 5.82
C ILE A 94 -0.76 -4.52 4.32
N PHE A 95 0.41 -4.26 3.74
CA PHE A 95 0.56 -3.74 2.39
C PHE A 95 -0.11 -4.60 1.30
N PRO A 96 -0.17 -5.94 1.39
CA PRO A 96 -0.99 -6.75 0.49
C PRO A 96 -2.50 -6.48 0.52
N ALA A 97 -3.05 -5.89 1.59
CA ALA A 97 -4.44 -5.43 1.64
C ALA A 97 -4.66 -3.99 1.12
N TYR A 98 -3.59 -3.21 0.90
CA TYR A 98 -3.71 -1.81 0.46
C TYR A 98 -4.41 -1.60 -0.88
N PRO A 99 -4.24 -2.46 -1.91
CA PRO A 99 -5.00 -2.31 -3.15
C PRO A 99 -6.51 -2.24 -2.88
N LEU A 100 -7.04 -3.01 -1.92
CA LEU A 100 -8.46 -3.01 -1.54
C LEU A 100 -8.88 -1.69 -0.87
N LEU A 101 -7.97 -1.07 -0.11
CA LEU A 101 -8.19 0.25 0.50
C LEU A 101 -8.19 1.39 -0.53
N ILE A 102 -7.52 1.20 -1.67
CA ILE A 102 -7.55 2.17 -2.77
C ILE A 102 -8.86 2.09 -3.54
N ILE A 103 -9.44 0.89 -3.68
CA ILE A 103 -10.74 0.70 -4.36
C ILE A 103 -11.83 1.59 -3.74
N GLY A 104 -11.96 1.66 -2.42
CA GLY A 104 -12.97 2.50 -1.78
C GLY A 104 -12.73 4.00 -2.01
N THR A 105 -11.47 4.44 -2.00
CA THR A 105 -11.16 5.84 -2.37
C THR A 105 -11.47 6.16 -3.83
N HIS A 106 -11.21 5.22 -4.75
CA HIS A 106 -11.57 5.39 -6.15
C HIS A 106 -13.07 5.39 -6.37
N ALA A 107 -13.82 4.56 -5.64
CA ALA A 107 -15.28 4.59 -5.64
C ALA A 107 -15.83 5.96 -5.21
N GLY A 108 -15.23 6.56 -4.18
CA GLY A 108 -15.58 7.91 -3.73
C GLY A 108 -15.33 8.97 -4.81
N ALA A 109 -14.18 8.92 -5.49
CA ALA A 109 -13.86 9.86 -6.57
C ALA A 109 -14.78 9.67 -7.80
N LEU A 110 -15.03 8.42 -8.21
CA LEU A 110 -15.73 8.08 -9.45
C LEU A 110 -17.25 8.21 -9.34
N SER A 111 -17.85 7.81 -8.22
CA SER A 111 -19.30 7.74 -8.06
C SER A 111 -20.00 9.08 -8.32
N GLY A 112 -19.38 10.21 -7.93
CA GLY A 112 -19.91 11.55 -8.17
C GLY A 112 -19.80 12.02 -9.64
N LYS A 113 -19.01 11.34 -10.48
CA LYS A 113 -18.78 11.70 -11.89
C LYS A 113 -19.64 10.91 -12.87
N LEU A 114 -20.30 9.85 -12.41
CA LEU A 114 -21.11 8.99 -13.28
C LEU A 114 -22.48 9.61 -13.58
N SER A 115 -22.88 9.50 -14.84
CA SER A 115 -24.19 9.95 -15.33
C SER A 115 -25.32 9.03 -14.86
N ASP A 116 -25.15 7.71 -14.95
CA ASP A 116 -26.11 6.71 -14.49
C ASP A 116 -26.07 6.52 -12.95
N PRO A 117 -27.17 6.85 -12.22
CA PRO A 117 -27.25 6.67 -10.78
C PRO A 117 -27.07 5.22 -10.33
N ARG A 118 -27.52 4.24 -11.14
CA ARG A 118 -27.41 2.83 -10.80
C ARG A 118 -25.95 2.36 -10.80
N GLN A 119 -25.18 2.79 -11.79
CA GLN A 119 -23.74 2.52 -11.84
C GLN A 119 -23.02 3.17 -10.65
N ALA A 120 -23.39 4.41 -10.31
CA ALA A 120 -22.81 5.10 -9.15
C ALA A 120 -23.07 4.36 -7.83
N ILE A 121 -24.30 3.89 -7.61
CA ILE A 121 -24.63 3.07 -6.43
C ILE A 121 -23.87 1.74 -6.42
N GLN A 122 -23.74 1.07 -7.57
CA GLN A 122 -22.97 -0.17 -7.68
C GLN A 122 -21.49 0.03 -7.34
N VAL A 123 -20.90 1.13 -7.82
CA VAL A 123 -19.52 1.52 -7.50
C VAL A 123 -19.36 1.79 -6.00
N ILE A 124 -20.30 2.53 -5.38
CA ILE A 124 -20.29 2.77 -3.92
C ILE A 124 -20.40 1.45 -3.15
N VAL A 125 -21.37 0.58 -3.48
CA VAL A 125 -21.57 -0.69 -2.77
C VAL A 125 -20.35 -1.61 -2.90
N GLY A 126 -19.82 -1.76 -4.12
CA GLY A 126 -18.60 -2.53 -4.36
C GLY A 126 -17.40 -1.92 -3.61
N GLY A 127 -17.23 -0.61 -3.72
CA GLY A 127 -16.14 0.14 -3.07
C GLY A 127 -16.16 -0.02 -1.55
N CYS A 128 -17.32 0.18 -0.92
CA CYS A 128 -17.51 -0.05 0.52
C CYS A 128 -17.18 -1.49 0.93
N THR A 129 -17.59 -2.47 0.14
CA THR A 129 -17.35 -3.89 0.44
C THR A 129 -15.86 -4.21 0.42
N LEU A 130 -15.14 -3.82 -0.65
CA LEU A 130 -13.71 -4.09 -0.78
C LEU A 130 -12.89 -3.27 0.23
N GLN A 131 -13.27 -2.00 0.48
CA GLN A 131 -12.66 -1.18 1.53
C GLN A 131 -12.80 -1.87 2.90
N GLY A 132 -13.98 -2.41 3.20
CA GLY A 132 -14.26 -3.15 4.42
C GLY A 132 -13.31 -4.34 4.60
N ILE A 133 -13.10 -5.13 3.55
CA ILE A 133 -12.12 -6.24 3.58
C ILE A 133 -10.72 -5.71 3.90
N GLY A 134 -10.26 -4.69 3.16
CA GLY A 134 -8.95 -4.09 3.37
C GLY A 134 -8.75 -3.59 4.80
N PHE A 135 -9.75 -2.89 5.36
CA PHE A 135 -9.70 -2.34 6.70
C PHE A 135 -9.77 -3.42 7.80
N LEU A 136 -10.67 -4.40 7.69
CA LEU A 136 -10.82 -5.47 8.69
C LEU A 136 -9.61 -6.41 8.74
N VAL A 137 -9.01 -6.73 7.59
CA VAL A 137 -7.73 -7.46 7.52
C VAL A 137 -6.63 -6.63 8.21
N SER A 138 -6.59 -5.32 7.94
CA SER A 138 -5.63 -4.41 8.59
C SER A 138 -5.79 -4.38 10.11
N LEU A 139 -7.02 -4.34 10.63
CA LEU A 139 -7.31 -4.39 12.08
C LEU A 139 -6.79 -5.68 12.73
N SER A 140 -6.91 -6.81 12.03
CA SER A 140 -6.40 -8.10 12.51
C SER A 140 -4.87 -8.06 12.62
N ILE A 141 -4.20 -7.49 11.62
CA ILE A 141 -2.74 -7.33 11.61
C ILE A 141 -2.27 -6.28 12.64
N TYR A 142 -3.02 -5.20 12.86
CA TYR A 142 -2.73 -4.22 13.92
C TYR A 142 -2.68 -4.88 15.30
N SER A 143 -3.60 -5.81 15.57
CA SER A 143 -3.64 -6.50 16.86
C SER A 143 -2.34 -7.26 17.14
N ALA A 144 -1.84 -7.99 16.14
CA ALA A 144 -0.56 -8.68 16.23
C ALA A 144 0.64 -7.71 16.26
N TYR A 145 0.59 -6.60 15.52
CA TYR A 145 1.64 -5.57 15.55
C TYR A 145 1.74 -4.89 16.92
N VAL A 146 0.62 -4.50 17.52
CA VAL A 146 0.60 -3.90 18.86
C VAL A 146 1.09 -4.91 19.89
N TYR A 147 0.67 -6.18 19.81
CA TYR A 147 1.21 -7.25 20.66
C TYR A 147 2.74 -7.38 20.52
N ARG A 148 3.27 -7.30 19.29
CA ARG A 148 4.72 -7.27 19.04
C ARG A 148 5.41 -6.10 19.71
N LEU A 149 4.82 -4.90 19.72
CA LEU A 149 5.41 -3.74 20.40
C LEU A 149 5.54 -3.94 21.92
N PHE A 150 4.58 -4.62 22.54
CA PHE A 150 4.66 -4.99 23.96
C PHE A 150 5.76 -6.02 24.23
N SER A 151 5.92 -7.02 23.37
CA SER A 151 6.87 -8.13 23.59
C SER A 151 8.30 -7.82 23.15
N HIS A 152 8.49 -7.05 22.07
CA HIS A 152 9.78 -6.85 21.41
C HIS A 152 10.18 -5.36 21.24
N LYS A 153 9.55 -4.46 22.02
CA LYS A 153 9.80 -3.00 22.00
C LYS A 153 9.58 -2.39 20.61
N ILE A 154 10.03 -1.15 20.41
CA ILE A 154 9.98 -0.45 19.12
C ILE A 154 11.00 -1.10 18.14
N PRO A 155 10.68 -1.24 16.83
CA PRO A 155 11.61 -1.77 15.83
C PRO A 155 12.97 -1.05 15.79
N VAL A 156 13.98 -1.72 15.24
CA VAL A 156 15.28 -1.13 14.93
C VAL A 156 15.13 0.03 13.93
N GLU A 157 16.06 0.99 13.98
CA GLU A 157 15.94 2.29 13.32
C GLU A 157 15.66 2.21 11.82
N SER A 158 16.29 1.26 11.12
CA SER A 158 16.12 1.04 9.67
C SER A 158 14.70 0.64 9.26
N LEU A 159 13.90 0.11 10.18
CA LEU A 159 12.52 -0.35 9.95
C LEU A 159 11.46 0.63 10.47
N ARG A 160 11.85 1.62 11.29
CA ARG A 160 10.92 2.58 11.89
C ARG A 160 10.16 3.45 10.89
N PRO A 161 10.72 3.84 9.73
CA PRO A 161 9.93 4.53 8.70
C PRO A 161 8.68 3.74 8.31
N GLY A 162 8.81 2.41 8.21
CA GLY A 162 7.71 1.49 7.88
C GLY A 162 6.58 1.47 8.91
N MET A 163 6.76 2.01 10.11
CA MET A 163 5.68 2.12 11.10
C MET A 163 4.53 3.01 10.61
N PHE A 164 4.81 4.01 9.78
CA PHE A 164 3.79 4.89 9.21
C PHE A 164 2.81 4.17 8.29
N VAL A 165 3.14 2.96 7.79
CA VAL A 165 2.19 2.10 7.07
C VAL A 165 0.97 1.77 7.94
N SER A 166 1.05 1.87 9.27
CA SER A 166 -0.14 1.71 10.11
C SER A 166 -1.16 2.85 9.99
N VAL A 167 -0.78 4.03 9.51
CA VAL A 167 -1.70 5.16 9.36
C VAL A 167 -2.69 4.94 8.21
N GLY A 168 -2.22 4.32 7.13
CA GLY A 168 -2.93 4.26 5.85
C GLY A 168 -4.32 3.62 5.93
N PRO A 169 -4.50 2.40 6.47
CA PRO A 169 -5.79 1.72 6.43
C PRO A 169 -6.95 2.52 7.03
N SER A 170 -6.71 3.15 8.17
CA SER A 170 -7.70 4.00 8.83
C SER A 170 -7.97 5.25 7.98
N ALA A 171 -6.92 5.92 7.51
CA ALA A 171 -7.04 7.16 6.75
C ALA A 171 -7.71 6.97 5.36
N PHE A 172 -7.31 5.96 4.59
CA PHE A 172 -7.94 5.62 3.30
C PHE A 172 -9.41 5.24 3.47
N THR A 173 -9.75 4.55 4.56
CA THR A 173 -11.15 4.21 4.87
C THR A 173 -11.98 5.46 5.15
N VAL A 174 -11.45 6.40 5.93
CA VAL A 174 -12.13 7.68 6.21
C VAL A 174 -12.36 8.47 4.94
N SER A 175 -11.33 8.69 4.12
CA SER A 175 -11.47 9.48 2.90
C SER A 175 -12.40 8.82 1.89
N GLY A 176 -12.29 7.50 1.68
CA GLY A 176 -13.14 6.76 0.74
C GLY A 176 -14.61 6.75 1.17
N MET A 177 -14.89 6.43 2.43
CA MET A 177 -16.27 6.34 2.93
C MET A 177 -16.97 7.69 2.97
N LEU A 178 -16.27 8.75 3.38
CA LEU A 178 -16.82 10.11 3.35
C LEU A 178 -17.10 10.57 1.92
N ASN A 179 -16.17 10.37 0.98
CA ASN A 179 -16.40 10.77 -0.41
C ASN A 179 -17.60 10.02 -1.03
N CYS A 180 -17.71 8.70 -0.78
CA CYS A 180 -18.87 7.92 -1.22
C CYS A 180 -20.19 8.48 -0.67
N VAL A 181 -20.25 8.75 0.63
CA VAL A 181 -21.51 9.17 1.26
C VAL A 181 -21.89 10.61 0.94
N MET A 182 -20.91 11.48 0.72
CA MET A 182 -21.14 12.87 0.33
C MET A 182 -21.69 12.99 -1.10
N ASN A 183 -21.44 12.00 -1.97
CA ASN A 183 -22.01 11.95 -3.31
C ASN A 183 -23.46 11.43 -3.34
N LEU A 184 -23.91 10.70 -2.32
CA LEU A 184 -25.22 10.04 -2.33
C LEU A 184 -26.41 11.00 -2.56
N PRO A 185 -26.51 12.18 -1.91
CA PRO A 185 -27.62 13.09 -2.15
C PRO A 185 -27.74 13.50 -3.63
N GLY A 186 -26.61 13.82 -4.27
CA GLY A 186 -26.57 14.18 -5.69
C GLY A 186 -26.93 13.01 -6.63
N ILE A 187 -26.57 11.78 -6.25
CA ILE A 187 -26.92 10.57 -7.00
C ILE A 187 -28.42 10.28 -6.88
N ILE A 188 -28.98 10.35 -5.67
CA ILE A 188 -30.39 10.06 -5.41
C ILE A 188 -31.32 11.12 -6.01
N ALA A 189 -30.89 12.39 -6.02
CA ALA A 189 -31.65 13.47 -6.65
C ALA A 189 -31.92 13.23 -8.16
N LYS A 190 -31.09 12.44 -8.84
CA LYS A 190 -31.28 12.02 -10.24
C LYS A 190 -32.38 10.97 -10.42
N THR A 191 -32.86 10.34 -9.33
CA THR A 191 -33.92 9.33 -9.35
C THR A 191 -35.03 9.68 -8.36
N PRO A 192 -35.86 10.72 -8.63
CA PRO A 192 -36.92 11.14 -7.73
C PRO A 192 -37.94 10.02 -7.47
N GLY A 193 -38.37 9.88 -6.22
CA GLY A 193 -39.31 8.82 -5.81
C GLY A 193 -38.69 7.42 -5.70
N SER A 194 -37.38 7.27 -5.91
CA SER A 194 -36.70 6.02 -5.65
C SER A 194 -36.68 5.67 -4.16
N THR A 195 -36.73 4.37 -3.87
CA THR A 195 -36.53 3.83 -2.53
C THR A 195 -35.17 3.17 -2.44
N PHE A 196 -34.50 3.34 -1.30
CA PHE A 196 -33.27 2.64 -0.96
C PHE A 196 -33.54 1.76 0.27
N ILE A 197 -33.48 0.44 0.09
CA ILE A 197 -33.78 -0.56 1.15
C ILE A 197 -35.16 -0.29 1.81
N GLY A 198 -36.18 -0.02 0.98
CA GLY A 198 -37.56 0.20 1.44
C GLY A 198 -37.84 1.57 2.08
N VAL A 199 -36.85 2.47 2.15
CA VAL A 199 -36.99 3.84 2.69
C VAL A 199 -36.88 4.85 1.54
N PRO A 200 -37.56 6.02 1.58
CA PRO A 200 -37.35 7.08 0.60
C PRO A 200 -35.86 7.41 0.44
N GLY A 201 -35.37 7.47 -0.81
CA GLY A 201 -33.94 7.59 -1.09
C GLY A 201 -33.28 8.78 -0.39
N GLU A 202 -33.93 9.95 -0.41
CA GLU A 202 -33.41 11.17 0.22
C GLU A 202 -33.16 10.98 1.72
N LEU A 203 -34.13 10.36 2.42
CA LEU A 203 -33.99 10.03 3.83
C LEU A 203 -32.85 9.04 4.06
N ALA A 204 -32.72 8.02 3.21
CA ALA A 204 -31.63 7.05 3.31
C ALA A 204 -30.24 7.71 3.12
N ALA A 205 -30.08 8.62 2.17
CA ALA A 205 -28.83 9.37 1.99
C ALA A 205 -28.49 10.23 3.21
N GLN A 206 -29.47 10.91 3.80
CA GLN A 206 -29.26 11.71 5.01
C GLN A 206 -28.81 10.85 6.20
N ILE A 207 -29.50 9.72 6.43
CA ILE A 207 -29.14 8.76 7.50
C ILE A 207 -27.73 8.23 7.29
N LEU A 208 -27.40 7.79 6.06
CA LEU A 208 -26.07 7.29 5.74
C LEU A 208 -25.01 8.36 5.92
N ARG A 209 -25.24 9.59 5.44
CA ARG A 209 -24.30 10.71 5.57
C ARG A 209 -23.95 10.98 7.02
N VAL A 210 -24.94 11.09 7.90
CA VAL A 210 -24.69 11.31 9.34
C VAL A 210 -23.95 10.12 9.95
N SER A 211 -24.43 8.89 9.71
CA SER A 211 -23.88 7.67 10.33
C SER A 211 -22.42 7.42 9.92
N VAL A 212 -22.15 7.50 8.61
CA VAL A 212 -20.80 7.29 8.05
C VAL A 212 -19.87 8.41 8.48
N SER A 213 -20.35 9.65 8.63
CA SER A 213 -19.51 10.76 9.09
C SER A 213 -19.01 10.58 10.52
N TRP A 214 -19.89 10.18 11.43
CA TRP A 214 -19.50 9.87 12.81
C TRP A 214 -18.61 8.64 12.92
N PHE A 215 -18.90 7.58 12.16
CA PHE A 215 -18.01 6.41 12.08
C PHE A 215 -16.62 6.79 11.55
N SER A 216 -16.58 7.62 10.50
CA SER A 216 -15.33 8.08 9.90
C SER A 216 -14.54 8.97 10.87
N LEU A 217 -15.19 9.82 11.66
CA LEU A 217 -14.53 10.59 12.72
C LEU A 217 -13.87 9.68 13.76
N TRP A 218 -14.55 8.60 14.16
CA TRP A 218 -14.01 7.62 15.09
C TRP A 218 -12.78 6.89 14.52
N VAL A 219 -12.85 6.43 13.26
CA VAL A 219 -11.72 5.77 12.57
C VAL A 219 -10.57 6.75 12.31
N TRP A 220 -10.85 8.03 12.08
CA TRP A 220 -9.83 9.07 11.90
C TRP A 220 -8.96 9.26 13.14
N GLY A 221 -9.54 9.10 14.35
CA GLY A 221 -8.78 9.08 15.60
C GLY A 221 -7.72 7.98 15.64
N LEU A 222 -8.03 6.79 15.10
CA LEU A 222 -7.06 5.69 15.00
C LEU A 222 -5.89 6.02 14.06
N ALA A 223 -6.16 6.71 12.95
CA ALA A 223 -5.12 7.16 12.02
C ALA A 223 -4.13 8.12 12.69
N TRP A 224 -4.63 9.11 13.44
CA TRP A 224 -3.80 10.03 14.21
C TRP A 224 -3.00 9.34 15.32
N TRP A 225 -3.60 8.38 16.00
CA TRP A 225 -2.90 7.63 17.02
C TRP A 225 -1.67 6.91 16.44
N PHE A 226 -1.85 6.15 15.35
CA PHE A 226 -0.72 5.51 14.67
C PHE A 226 0.28 6.51 14.09
N PHE A 227 -0.18 7.68 13.65
CA PHE A 227 0.69 8.76 13.19
C PHE A 227 1.62 9.23 14.30
N PHE A 228 1.08 9.56 15.48
CA PHE A 228 1.88 10.04 16.61
C PHE A 228 2.82 8.95 17.16
N VAL A 229 2.37 7.70 17.24
CA VAL A 229 3.24 6.57 17.61
C VAL A 229 4.42 6.43 16.64
N SER A 230 4.15 6.51 15.34
CA SER A 230 5.18 6.42 14.29
C SER A 230 6.11 7.64 14.31
N LEU A 231 5.55 8.84 14.51
CA LEU A 231 6.30 10.09 14.59
C LEU A 231 7.25 10.09 15.79
N ALA A 232 6.76 9.76 16.99
CA ALA A 232 7.58 9.70 18.18
C ALA A 232 8.71 8.68 18.04
N SER A 233 8.42 7.50 17.47
CA SER A 233 9.40 6.45 17.19
C SER A 233 10.53 6.93 16.26
N ASN A 234 10.20 7.69 15.22
CA ASN A 234 11.18 8.19 14.24
C ASN A 234 11.93 9.45 14.72
N ILE A 235 11.31 10.32 15.52
CA ILE A 235 11.99 11.50 16.09
C ILE A 235 13.16 11.09 16.99
N VAL A 236 13.04 9.97 17.71
CA VAL A 236 14.13 9.45 18.54
C VAL A 236 15.37 9.14 17.69
N CYS A 237 15.20 8.58 16.49
CA CYS A 237 16.31 8.30 15.58
C CYS A 237 17.00 9.57 15.06
N LEU A 238 16.27 10.68 14.92
CA LEU A 238 16.85 11.96 14.51
C LEU A 238 17.77 12.58 15.58
N ARG A 239 17.64 12.16 16.84
CA ARG A 239 18.47 12.65 17.96
C ARG A 239 19.78 11.87 18.09
N GLU A 240 19.86 10.66 17.56
CA GLU A 240 21.08 9.85 17.60
C GLU A 240 22.04 10.26 16.48
N LYS A 241 23.35 10.25 16.75
CA LYS A 241 24.39 10.67 15.78
C LYS A 241 24.52 9.70 14.59
N HIS A 242 23.82 8.58 14.59
CA HIS A 242 23.91 7.57 13.56
C HIS A 242 23.03 7.95 12.36
N ARG A 243 23.65 8.01 11.18
CA ARG A 243 22.91 8.17 9.92
C ARG A 243 22.30 6.83 9.54
N VAL A 244 20.98 6.70 9.70
CA VAL A 244 20.24 5.55 9.17
C VAL A 244 20.38 5.56 7.64
N PRO A 245 20.92 4.49 7.01
CA PRO A 245 21.03 4.43 5.56
C PRO A 245 19.64 4.46 4.92
N PHE A 246 19.56 4.98 3.70
CA PHE A 246 18.30 4.99 2.96
C PHE A 246 17.84 3.54 2.71
N SER A 247 16.55 3.30 2.92
CA SER A 247 15.90 2.02 2.67
C SER A 247 14.50 2.27 2.10
N MET A 248 13.95 1.31 1.35
CA MET A 248 12.61 1.44 0.75
C MET A 248 11.49 1.87 1.72
N PRO A 249 11.47 1.43 3.00
CA PRO A 249 10.49 1.90 3.98
C PRO A 249 10.39 3.42 4.17
N TRP A 250 11.40 4.22 3.76
CA TRP A 250 11.35 5.68 3.82
C TRP A 250 10.16 6.28 3.05
N PHE A 251 9.67 5.63 1.99
CA PHE A 251 8.48 6.10 1.27
C PHE A 251 7.20 6.07 2.12
N SER A 252 7.22 5.38 3.27
CA SER A 252 6.14 5.40 4.26
C SER A 252 6.00 6.74 4.99
N PHE A 253 7.02 7.60 4.97
CA PHE A 253 6.89 8.99 5.44
C PHE A 253 5.93 9.82 4.57
N VAL A 254 5.69 9.38 3.33
CA VAL A 254 4.86 10.09 2.36
C VAL A 254 3.54 9.36 2.14
N PHE A 255 3.58 8.11 1.66
CA PHE A 255 2.41 7.47 1.06
C PHE A 255 1.19 7.34 2.00
N PRO A 256 1.28 6.77 3.22
CA PRO A 256 0.14 6.72 4.14
C PRO A 256 -0.31 8.10 4.64
N GLN A 257 0.56 9.09 4.58
CA GLN A 257 0.30 10.45 5.07
C GLN A 257 -0.52 11.28 4.07
N THR A 258 -0.43 10.97 2.78
CA THR A 258 -1.33 11.55 1.78
C THR A 258 -2.78 11.19 2.10
N ALA A 259 -3.03 9.93 2.50
CA ALA A 259 -4.34 9.48 2.94
C ALA A 259 -4.79 10.18 4.23
N LEU A 260 -3.90 10.36 5.22
CA LEU A 260 -4.22 11.10 6.46
C LEU A 260 -4.63 12.55 6.16
N THR A 261 -3.94 13.18 5.22
CA THR A 261 -4.24 14.55 4.79
C THR A 261 -5.59 14.62 4.07
N ALA A 262 -5.85 13.70 3.13
CA ALA A 262 -7.14 13.59 2.45
C ALA A 262 -8.29 13.30 3.43
N ALA A 263 -8.08 12.41 4.40
CA ALA A 263 -9.04 12.11 5.46
C ALA A 263 -9.33 13.34 6.33
N THR A 264 -8.30 14.14 6.64
CA THR A 264 -8.43 15.38 7.40
C THR A 264 -9.30 16.40 6.65
N PHE A 265 -9.09 16.58 5.34
CA PHE A 265 -9.98 17.42 4.52
C PHE A 265 -11.41 16.85 4.42
N ALA A 266 -11.56 15.54 4.27
CA ALA A 266 -12.88 14.91 4.21
C ALA A 266 -13.68 15.12 5.50
N ILE A 267 -13.03 14.97 6.67
CA ILE A 267 -13.64 15.27 7.97
C ILE A 267 -13.95 16.76 8.10
N ALA A 268 -13.00 17.64 7.74
CA ALA A 268 -13.20 19.08 7.78
C ALA A 268 -14.41 19.54 6.95
N ASN A 269 -14.60 18.96 5.77
CA ASN A 269 -15.72 19.26 4.90
C ASN A 269 -17.03 18.63 5.39
N SER A 270 -17.00 17.42 5.95
CA SER A 270 -18.21 16.76 6.43
C SER A 270 -18.79 17.41 7.68
N PHE A 271 -17.93 17.86 8.60
CA PHE A 271 -18.31 18.52 9.85
C PHE A 271 -18.25 20.06 9.77
N GLU A 272 -17.90 20.62 8.61
CA GLU A 272 -17.80 22.06 8.38
C GLU A 272 -16.84 22.79 9.33
N ILE A 273 -15.70 22.15 9.66
CA ILE A 273 -14.71 22.68 10.60
C ILE A 273 -13.53 23.32 9.84
N GLU A 274 -13.50 24.65 9.77
CA GLU A 274 -12.47 25.39 9.03
C GLU A 274 -11.05 25.18 9.57
N ALA A 275 -10.90 25.07 10.90
CA ALA A 275 -9.60 24.82 11.53
C ALA A 275 -8.93 23.52 11.03
N LEU A 276 -9.73 22.48 10.75
CA LEU A 276 -9.21 21.23 10.20
C LEU A 276 -8.76 21.37 8.74
N LYS A 277 -9.36 22.28 7.95
CA LYS A 277 -8.88 22.58 6.60
C LYS A 277 -7.49 23.23 6.65
N ILE A 278 -7.27 24.15 7.58
CA ILE A 278 -5.95 24.77 7.81
C ILE A 278 -4.93 23.70 8.16
N ILE A 279 -5.26 22.77 9.06
CA ILE A 279 -4.40 21.63 9.40
C ILE A 279 -4.12 20.78 8.16
N GLY A 280 -5.12 20.48 7.34
CA GLY A 280 -4.95 19.77 6.07
C GLY A 280 -3.96 20.48 5.13
N CYS A 281 -4.04 21.82 5.03
CA CYS A 281 -3.09 22.61 4.24
C CYS A 281 -1.66 22.52 4.79
N VAL A 282 -1.48 22.64 6.11
CA VAL A 282 -0.18 22.48 6.76
C VAL A 282 0.40 21.09 6.51
N LEU A 283 -0.41 20.04 6.67
CA LEU A 283 -0.01 18.66 6.38
C LEU A 283 0.41 18.49 4.92
N THR A 284 -0.30 19.12 3.98
CA THR A 284 0.05 19.11 2.55
C THR A 284 1.42 19.75 2.31
N CYS A 285 1.69 20.92 2.88
CA CYS A 285 2.98 21.58 2.75
C CYS A 285 4.11 20.72 3.33
N LEU A 286 3.90 20.14 4.52
CA LEU A 286 4.87 19.23 5.14
C LEU A 286 5.11 17.98 4.27
N LEU A 287 4.06 17.42 3.68
CA LEU A 287 4.17 16.28 2.78
C LEU A 287 5.03 16.57 1.55
N VAL A 288 4.86 17.74 0.92
CA VAL A 288 5.70 18.15 -0.22
C VAL A 288 7.16 18.24 0.19
N VAL A 289 7.45 18.86 1.34
CA VAL A 289 8.82 18.98 1.87
C VAL A 289 9.41 17.59 2.14
N VAL A 290 8.68 16.73 2.85
CA VAL A 290 9.13 15.37 3.18
C VAL A 290 9.34 14.54 1.91
N TRP A 291 8.45 14.67 0.92
CA TRP A 291 8.61 13.98 -0.36
C TRP A 291 9.88 14.41 -1.10
N LEU A 292 10.17 15.72 -1.17
CA LEU A 292 11.41 16.23 -1.75
C LEU A 292 12.65 15.70 -1.01
N LEU A 293 12.60 15.63 0.32
CA LEU A 293 13.68 15.06 1.13
C LEU A 293 13.89 13.57 0.88
N VAL A 294 12.82 12.79 0.82
CA VAL A 294 12.87 11.33 0.55
C VAL A 294 13.41 11.06 -0.85
N VAL A 295 12.91 11.78 -1.86
CA VAL A 295 13.39 11.63 -3.25
C VAL A 295 14.84 12.08 -3.38
N GLY A 296 15.22 13.21 -2.77
CA GLY A 296 16.61 13.66 -2.76
C GLY A 296 17.55 12.67 -2.08
N SER A 297 17.11 12.05 -0.97
CA SER A 297 17.85 11.00 -0.27
C SER A 297 17.96 9.72 -1.10
N MET A 298 16.91 9.35 -1.84
CA MET A 298 16.94 8.23 -2.78
C MET A 298 17.95 8.46 -3.90
N VAL A 299 17.94 9.65 -4.53
CA VAL A 299 18.90 10.00 -5.58
C VAL A 299 20.33 9.94 -5.05
N LYS A 300 20.57 10.50 -3.86
CA LYS A 300 21.87 10.37 -3.18
C LYS A 300 22.24 8.92 -2.92
N ALA A 301 21.32 8.08 -2.46
CA ALA A 301 21.57 6.66 -2.20
C ALA A 301 21.91 5.88 -3.49
N ILE A 302 21.34 6.25 -4.63
CA ILE A 302 21.72 5.70 -5.94
C ILE A 302 23.16 6.09 -6.29
N ILE A 303 23.51 7.38 -6.15
CA ILE A 303 24.86 7.90 -6.43
C ILE A 303 25.91 7.24 -5.51
N ASP A 304 25.59 7.13 -4.22
CA ASP A 304 26.43 6.50 -3.19
C ASP A 304 26.46 4.97 -3.31
N LYS A 305 25.76 4.39 -4.30
CA LYS A 305 25.64 2.94 -4.54
C LYS A 305 25.19 2.19 -3.28
N GLN A 306 24.20 2.73 -2.59
CA GLN A 306 23.55 2.12 -1.42
C GLN A 306 22.35 1.27 -1.85
N ILE A 307 21.70 1.65 -2.95
CA ILE A 307 20.58 0.93 -3.58
C ILE A 307 20.87 0.75 -5.08
N LEU A 308 20.19 -0.19 -5.75
CA LEU A 308 20.42 -0.56 -7.16
C LEU A 308 21.88 -0.94 -7.47
N TRP A 309 22.54 -1.60 -6.51
CA TRP A 309 23.91 -2.09 -6.61
C TRP A 309 23.98 -3.53 -6.09
N PRO A 310 24.76 -4.44 -6.71
CA PRO A 310 24.80 -5.84 -6.30
C PRO A 310 25.08 -6.02 -4.80
N GLU A 311 24.30 -6.89 -4.15
CA GLU A 311 24.37 -7.26 -2.72
C GLU A 311 24.20 -6.09 -1.72
N LYS A 312 23.51 -5.02 -2.14
CA LYS A 312 23.21 -3.86 -1.29
C LYS A 312 21.71 -3.54 -1.26
N GLY A 313 21.27 -2.88 -0.19
CA GLY A 313 19.87 -2.55 0.03
C GLY A 313 19.01 -3.82 0.10
N GLU A 314 17.94 -3.84 -0.67
CA GLU A 314 16.98 -4.95 -0.75
C GLU A 314 17.51 -6.18 -1.54
N ASP A 315 18.60 -6.05 -2.30
CA ASP A 315 19.26 -7.15 -3.04
C ASP A 315 20.16 -8.03 -2.16
N ARG A 316 20.21 -7.76 -0.85
CA ARG A 316 20.92 -8.64 0.09
C ARG A 316 20.19 -9.97 0.20
N THR A 317 20.95 -11.06 0.25
CA THR A 317 20.43 -12.41 0.54
C THR A 317 19.89 -12.49 1.97
N GLU A 318 18.68 -11.98 2.17
CA GLU A 318 17.98 -12.04 3.45
C GLU A 318 17.24 -13.38 3.60
N GLY A 319 17.28 -13.97 4.79
CA GLY A 319 16.45 -15.14 5.13
C GLY A 319 16.92 -16.50 4.58
N ASN A 320 18.21 -16.68 4.24
CA ASN A 320 18.74 -17.93 3.64
C ASN A 320 18.06 -18.32 2.32
N PHE A 321 17.41 -17.37 1.63
CA PHE A 321 16.75 -17.62 0.36
C PHE A 321 17.81 -17.96 -0.71
N LYS A 322 17.84 -19.23 -1.11
CA LYS A 322 18.67 -19.72 -2.21
C LYS A 322 17.76 -19.89 -3.43
N PRO A 323 17.80 -18.99 -4.43
CA PRO A 323 16.96 -19.11 -5.63
C PRO A 323 17.12 -20.48 -6.31
N ASP A 324 18.31 -21.08 -6.20
CA ASP A 324 18.67 -22.39 -6.75
C ASP A 324 17.92 -23.58 -6.14
N LYS A 325 17.35 -23.45 -4.93
CA LYS A 325 16.63 -24.54 -4.23
C LYS A 325 15.12 -24.52 -4.43
N VAL A 326 14.56 -23.42 -4.93
CA VAL A 326 13.11 -23.21 -5.07
C VAL A 326 12.64 -23.44 -6.51
N MET A 327 13.56 -23.53 -7.47
CA MET A 327 13.24 -23.72 -8.88
C MET A 327 13.54 -25.16 -9.35
N PRO A 328 12.71 -25.74 -10.25
CA PRO A 328 13.07 -26.97 -10.94
C PRO A 328 14.40 -26.78 -11.69
N PRO A 329 15.25 -27.82 -11.79
CA PRO A 329 16.57 -27.69 -12.38
C PRO A 329 16.45 -27.07 -13.78
N LEU A 330 17.28 -26.06 -14.03
CA LEU A 330 17.42 -25.44 -15.34
C LEU A 330 17.47 -26.56 -16.39
N VAL A 331 16.43 -26.65 -17.22
CA VAL A 331 16.53 -27.41 -18.46
C VAL A 331 17.58 -26.67 -19.28
N ARG A 332 18.84 -27.12 -19.18
CA ARG A 332 19.89 -26.77 -20.12
C ARG A 332 19.37 -27.25 -21.46
N ILE A 333 18.77 -26.35 -22.23
CA ILE A 333 18.69 -26.53 -23.66
C ILE A 333 20.15 -26.53 -24.11
N SER A 334 20.65 -27.73 -24.39
CA SER A 334 21.96 -27.96 -24.99
C SER A 334 21.95 -27.33 -26.39
N THR A 335 22.13 -26.01 -26.46
CA THR A 335 22.69 -25.41 -27.67
C THR A 335 24.13 -25.88 -27.73
N GLY A 336 24.38 -26.81 -28.65
CA GLY A 336 25.67 -27.46 -28.81
C GLY A 336 26.83 -26.48 -28.83
N GLY A 337 27.88 -26.84 -28.09
CA GLY A 337 29.26 -26.43 -28.30
C GLY A 337 29.52 -24.92 -28.33
N LEU A 338 29.78 -24.32 -27.17
CA LEU A 338 30.76 -23.24 -27.03
C LEU A 338 31.17 -23.09 -25.56
N THR A 339 32.22 -23.82 -25.20
CA THR A 339 32.95 -23.70 -23.93
C THR A 339 33.77 -22.41 -23.94
N PHE A 340 33.33 -21.38 -23.20
CA PHE A 340 34.23 -20.30 -22.78
C PHE A 340 34.95 -20.72 -21.50
N ARG A 341 36.25 -20.98 -21.64
CA ARG A 341 37.23 -21.26 -20.60
C ARG A 341 37.46 -19.97 -19.79
N GLY A 342 37.22 -20.00 -18.47
CA GLY A 342 37.57 -18.86 -17.61
C GLY A 342 37.29 -19.09 -16.12
N VAL A 343 38.37 -19.37 -15.37
CA VAL A 343 38.53 -19.27 -13.90
C VAL A 343 37.84 -20.34 -13.04
N ARG A 344 38.52 -21.48 -12.88
CA ARG A 344 38.42 -22.34 -11.69
C ARG A 344 39.00 -21.58 -10.50
N LYS A 345 38.24 -21.41 -9.42
CA LYS A 345 38.77 -21.14 -8.09
C LYS A 345 38.54 -22.39 -7.25
N ASN A 346 39.64 -23.04 -6.86
CA ASN A 346 39.67 -24.17 -5.95
C ASN A 346 39.21 -23.72 -4.57
N PHE A 347 38.24 -24.42 -4.00
CA PHE A 347 38.04 -24.57 -2.56
C PHE A 347 37.42 -25.95 -2.38
N ASP A 348 38.18 -26.85 -1.76
CA ASP A 348 37.73 -27.95 -0.89
C ASP A 348 38.87 -28.98 -0.81
N GLU A 349 39.87 -28.66 0.01
CA GLU A 349 40.79 -29.62 0.62
C GLU A 349 41.26 -29.01 1.94
N ASP A 350 40.82 -29.63 3.04
CA ASP A 350 41.25 -29.55 4.44
C ASP A 350 40.09 -29.26 5.40
N ASP A 351 39.45 -30.34 5.86
CA ASP A 351 38.98 -30.48 7.24
C ASP A 351 38.50 -31.93 7.48
N THR A 352 39.44 -32.88 7.39
CA THR A 352 39.28 -34.21 8.01
C THR A 352 40.63 -34.70 8.51
N GLU A 353 41.09 -34.22 9.67
CA GLU A 353 41.72 -35.10 10.68
C GLU A 353 42.00 -34.36 12.00
N ASN A 354 41.74 -35.08 13.09
CA ASN A 354 42.27 -34.90 14.43
C ASN A 354 41.82 -33.69 15.28
N ARG A 355 40.90 -33.98 16.20
CA ARG A 355 41.17 -33.84 17.65
C ARG A 355 40.19 -34.66 18.49
N GLY A 356 40.66 -35.83 18.92
CA GLY A 356 40.25 -36.51 20.14
C GLY A 356 41.52 -36.87 20.94
N ASN A 357 41.46 -36.60 22.25
CA ASN A 357 42.50 -36.64 23.29
C ASN A 357 43.39 -35.40 23.44
#